data_AF-A0A5Y8G211-F1
#
_entry.id   AF-A0A5Y8G211-F1
#
_cell.length_a   1.000
_cell.length_b   1.000
_cell.length_c   1.000
_cell.angle_alpha   90.00
_cell.angle_beta   90.00
_cell.angle_gamma   90.00
#
_symmetry.space_group_name_H-M   'P 1'
#
loop_
_entity.id
_entity.type
_entity.pdbx_description
1 polymer ?
#
loop_
_entity_poly.entity_id
_entity_poly.type
_entity_poly.pdbx_seq_one_letter_code
_entity_poly.pdbx_strand_id
1 'polypeptide(L)'
;MNTLLNQYQVCLNDFTRPAIIHGQCQPEIIRWHTLAMVPCTLPGGELAELVIPERLQRILNIPATAPMTAAQDINTGLMSLLLPGVLLSECERLGMRRLSNKLQSLFQQFRGPGIRERLTLLCWAELATDIDHNEWKELHRLSTESLIAWTDQKLQTFWALQSQIEDYVALNN
;
A
#
# COMPACT_ATOMS: atom_id res chain seq x y z
N MET A 1 -11.97 -20.03 4.95
CA MET A 1 -11.90 -18.93 3.96
C MET A 1 -11.58 -17.67 4.75
N ASN A 2 -10.55 -16.89 4.36
CA ASN A 2 -10.15 -15.70 5.11
C ASN A 2 -11.15 -14.56 4.85
N THR A 3 -12.00 -14.24 5.83
CA THR A 3 -13.11 -13.29 5.67
C THR A 3 -12.63 -11.87 5.41
N LEU A 4 -11.53 -11.44 6.04
CA LEU A 4 -10.95 -10.12 5.87
C LEU A 4 -10.39 -9.91 4.46
N LEU A 5 -9.56 -10.85 3.98
CA LEU A 5 -8.98 -10.76 2.64
C LEU A 5 -10.06 -10.69 1.57
N ASN A 6 -11.10 -11.51 1.72
CA ASN A 6 -12.25 -11.49 0.82
C ASN A 6 -12.99 -10.15 0.84
N GLN A 7 -13.20 -9.55 2.01
CA GLN A 7 -13.87 -8.25 2.13
C GLN A 7 -13.08 -7.16 1.40
N TYR A 8 -11.76 -7.08 1.61
CA TYR A 8 -10.91 -6.15 0.88
C TYR A 8 -10.92 -6.42 -0.62
N GLN A 9 -10.80 -7.69 -1.03
CA GLN A 9 -10.74 -8.05 -2.45
C GLN A 9 -12.04 -7.72 -3.18
N VAL A 10 -13.20 -8.01 -2.58
CA VAL A 10 -14.52 -7.66 -3.13
C VAL A 10 -14.64 -6.14 -3.27
N CYS A 11 -14.34 -5.41 -2.19
CA CYS A 11 -14.47 -3.96 -2.21
C CYS A 11 -13.53 -3.32 -3.24
N LEU A 12 -12.26 -3.71 -3.27
CA LEU A 12 -11.30 -3.23 -4.27
C LEU A 12 -11.76 -3.55 -5.70
N ASN A 13 -12.28 -4.75 -5.95
CA ASN A 13 -12.79 -5.14 -7.28
C ASN A 13 -13.97 -4.26 -7.73
N ASP A 14 -14.85 -3.87 -6.80
CA ASP A 14 -16.01 -3.03 -7.08
C ASP A 14 -15.62 -1.59 -7.50
N PHE A 15 -14.45 -1.11 -7.08
CA PHE A 15 -13.88 0.17 -7.56
C PHE A 15 -12.97 0.01 -8.78
N THR A 16 -12.23 -1.10 -8.87
CA THR A 16 -11.31 -1.38 -9.98
C THR A 16 -12.03 -1.56 -11.30
N ARG A 17 -13.14 -2.32 -11.30
CA ARG A 17 -13.87 -2.63 -12.54
C ARG A 17 -14.41 -1.35 -13.20
N PRO A 18 -15.08 -0.42 -12.50
CA PRO A 18 -15.44 0.88 -13.07
C PRO A 18 -14.22 1.70 -13.54
N ALA A 19 -13.13 1.74 -12.77
CA ALA A 19 -11.93 2.50 -13.15
C ALA A 19 -11.37 2.04 -14.51
N ILE A 20 -11.33 0.73 -14.76
CA ILE A 20 -10.93 0.17 -16.06
C ILE A 20 -11.93 0.54 -17.17
N ILE A 21 -13.24 0.35 -16.92
CA ILE A 21 -14.30 0.65 -17.90
C ILE A 21 -14.27 2.12 -18.33
N HIS A 22 -13.97 3.02 -17.40
CA HIS A 22 -13.89 4.46 -17.64
C HIS A 22 -12.51 4.94 -18.09
N GLY A 23 -11.55 4.04 -18.34
CA GLY A 23 -10.22 4.37 -18.84
C GLY A 23 -9.35 5.14 -17.84
N GLN A 24 -9.61 5.02 -16.53
CA GLN A 24 -8.81 5.60 -15.46
C GLN A 24 -7.60 4.72 -15.11
N CYS A 25 -7.65 3.44 -15.48
CA CYS A 25 -6.55 2.48 -15.36
C CYS A 25 -6.57 1.53 -16.57
N GLN A 26 -5.42 0.98 -16.89
CA GLN A 26 -5.30 -0.10 -17.87
C GLN A 26 -5.84 -1.43 -17.28
N PRO A 27 -6.44 -2.32 -18.09
CA PRO A 27 -6.98 -3.59 -17.61
C PRO A 27 -5.97 -4.45 -16.82
N GLU A 28 -4.69 -4.37 -17.18
CA GLU A 28 -3.61 -5.12 -16.54
C GLU A 28 -3.35 -4.69 -15.09
N ILE A 29 -3.93 -3.56 -14.62
CA ILE A 29 -3.90 -3.13 -13.21
C ILE A 29 -4.41 -4.21 -12.25
N ILE A 30 -5.26 -5.14 -12.73
CA ILE A 30 -5.77 -6.26 -11.93
C ILE A 30 -4.63 -7.08 -11.30
N ARG A 31 -3.46 -7.17 -11.96
CA ARG A 31 -2.28 -7.88 -11.40
C ARG A 31 -1.70 -7.24 -10.13
N TRP A 32 -2.00 -5.96 -9.91
CA TRP A 32 -1.68 -5.20 -8.71
C TRP A 32 -2.81 -5.28 -7.68
N HIS A 33 -4.05 -5.45 -8.14
CA HIS A 33 -5.24 -5.46 -7.28
C HIS A 33 -5.61 -6.85 -6.74
N THR A 34 -4.84 -7.88 -7.07
CA THR A 34 -4.89 -9.16 -6.34
C THR A 34 -4.18 -9.00 -4.99
N LEU A 35 -4.91 -9.23 -3.91
CA LEU A 35 -4.42 -9.07 -2.55
C LEU A 35 -4.03 -10.42 -1.94
N ALA A 36 -3.12 -10.35 -0.97
CA ALA A 36 -2.70 -11.48 -0.14
C ALA A 36 -2.49 -11.04 1.31
N MET A 37 -2.31 -12.02 2.19
CA MET A 37 -2.03 -11.79 3.61
C MET A 37 -0.68 -12.34 4.02
N VAL A 38 0.07 -11.51 4.73
CA VAL A 38 1.40 -11.80 5.23
C VAL A 38 1.51 -11.43 6.71
N PRO A 39 2.48 -11.97 7.47
CA PRO A 39 2.69 -11.54 8.83
C PRO A 39 3.41 -10.18 8.82
N CYS A 40 3.12 -9.34 9.81
CA CYS A 40 3.88 -8.13 10.07
C CYS A 40 4.05 -7.92 11.58
N THR A 41 4.99 -7.07 11.96
CA THR A 41 5.21 -6.67 13.35
C THR A 41 4.67 -5.26 13.55
N LEU A 42 3.77 -5.09 14.52
CA LEU A 42 3.26 -3.79 14.91
C LEU A 42 4.32 -3.00 15.68
N PRO A 43 4.22 -1.66 15.76
CA PRO A 43 5.16 -0.83 16.53
C PRO A 43 5.32 -1.23 18.02
N GLY A 44 4.35 -1.96 18.59
CA GLY A 44 4.44 -2.52 19.95
C GLY A 44 5.16 -3.88 20.05
N GLY A 45 5.65 -4.44 18.93
CA GLY A 45 6.26 -5.76 18.85
C GLY A 45 5.27 -6.93 18.69
N GLU A 46 3.96 -6.63 18.68
CA GLU A 46 2.92 -7.63 18.48
C GLU A 46 2.88 -8.11 17.02
N LEU A 47 2.69 -9.41 16.81
CA LEU A 47 2.48 -9.97 15.48
C LEU A 47 1.05 -9.71 15.03
N ALA A 48 0.89 -9.25 13.80
CA ALA A 48 -0.39 -9.06 13.14
C ALA A 48 -0.36 -9.61 11.71
N GLU A 49 -1.54 -9.69 11.10
CA GLU A 49 -1.65 -9.98 9.67
C GLU A 49 -1.81 -8.68 8.90
N LEU A 50 -1.09 -8.55 7.79
CA LEU A 50 -1.10 -7.41 6.88
C LEU A 50 -1.65 -7.84 5.53
N VAL A 51 -2.64 -7.08 5.03
CA VAL A 51 -3.14 -7.19 3.66
C VAL A 51 -2.26 -6.36 2.73
N ILE A 52 -1.65 -7.01 1.76
CA ILE A 52 -0.77 -6.39 0.76
C ILE A 52 -1.11 -6.86 -0.65
N PRO A 53 -0.65 -6.16 -1.70
CA PRO A 53 -0.67 -6.71 -3.05
C PRO A 53 0.11 -8.03 -3.12
N GLU A 54 -0.50 -9.08 -3.68
CA GLU A 54 0.13 -10.40 -3.82
C GLU A 54 1.42 -10.33 -4.65
N ARG A 55 1.46 -9.42 -5.63
CA ARG A 55 2.67 -9.15 -6.40
C ARG A 55 3.81 -8.66 -5.51
N LEU A 56 3.52 -7.72 -4.60
CA LEU A 56 4.50 -7.17 -3.67
C LEU A 56 5.00 -8.24 -2.69
N GLN A 57 4.11 -9.11 -2.20
CA GLN A 57 4.49 -10.27 -1.39
C GLN A 57 5.57 -11.11 -2.08
N ARG A 58 5.36 -11.45 -3.36
CA ARG A 58 6.30 -12.27 -4.14
C ARG A 58 7.65 -11.59 -4.31
N ILE A 59 7.64 -10.28 -4.57
CA ILE A 59 8.87 -9.48 -4.74
C ILE A 59 9.69 -9.45 -3.45
N LEU A 60 9.02 -9.30 -2.31
CA LEU A 60 9.66 -9.26 -0.99
C LEU A 60 9.96 -10.66 -0.42
N ASN A 61 9.58 -11.72 -1.13
CA ASN A 61 9.74 -13.12 -0.72
C ASN A 61 9.17 -13.43 0.68
N ILE A 62 8.00 -12.85 0.98
CA ILE A 62 7.35 -13.00 2.29
C ILE A 62 6.42 -14.21 2.27
N PRO A 63 6.53 -15.14 3.24
CA PRO A 63 5.66 -16.31 3.28
C PRO A 63 4.20 -15.91 3.49
N ALA A 64 3.29 -16.55 2.75
CA ALA A 64 1.86 -16.41 2.98
C ALA A 64 1.52 -16.99 4.36
N THR A 65 0.66 -16.30 5.11
CA THR A 65 0.26 -16.75 6.45
C THR A 65 -1.07 -17.50 6.40
N ALA A 66 -1.23 -18.48 7.28
CA ALA A 66 -2.53 -19.13 7.50
C ALA A 66 -3.47 -18.18 8.27
N PRO A 67 -4.77 -18.16 7.98
CA PRO A 67 -5.69 -17.18 8.56
C PRO A 67 -5.68 -17.20 10.09
N MET A 68 -5.28 -16.10 10.70
CA MET A 68 -5.53 -15.78 12.10
C MET A 68 -6.84 -15.01 12.22
N THR A 69 -7.44 -14.94 13.41
CA THR A 69 -8.63 -14.13 13.66
C THR A 69 -8.27 -12.64 13.59
N ALA A 70 -8.28 -12.07 12.39
CA ALA A 70 -8.06 -10.65 12.17
C ALA A 70 -9.31 -9.83 12.50
N ALA A 71 -9.10 -8.61 13.04
CA ALA A 71 -10.14 -7.60 13.14
C ALA A 71 -10.68 -7.26 11.73
N GLN A 72 -12.01 -7.14 11.61
CA GLN A 72 -12.71 -7.06 10.31
C GLN A 72 -13.11 -5.64 9.90
N ASP A 73 -12.83 -4.63 10.71
CA ASP A 73 -13.29 -3.25 10.45
C ASP A 73 -12.45 -2.59 9.36
N ILE A 74 -12.81 -2.83 8.10
CA ILE A 74 -12.22 -2.17 6.93
C ILE A 74 -12.95 -0.85 6.63
N ASN A 75 -12.21 0.17 6.23
CA ASN A 75 -12.77 1.45 5.83
C ASN A 75 -13.02 1.48 4.31
N THR A 76 -14.21 1.04 3.92
CA THR A 76 -14.62 0.95 2.50
C THR A 76 -14.66 2.30 1.79
N GLY A 77 -14.84 3.41 2.52
CA GLY A 77 -14.85 4.76 1.95
C GLY A 77 -13.53 5.15 1.27
N LEU A 78 -12.42 4.53 1.66
CA LEU A 78 -11.10 4.78 1.10
C LEU A 78 -10.85 4.02 -0.21
N MET A 79 -11.64 2.99 -0.55
CA MET A 79 -11.38 2.13 -1.71
C MET A 79 -11.53 2.82 -3.07
N SER A 80 -12.18 3.99 -3.10
CA SER A 80 -12.16 4.89 -4.26
C SER A 80 -10.76 5.33 -4.69
N LEU A 81 -9.77 5.22 -3.80
CA LEU A 81 -8.35 5.46 -4.08
C LEU A 81 -7.61 4.20 -4.52
N LEU A 82 -8.30 3.09 -4.80
CA LEU A 82 -7.74 1.80 -5.22
C LEU A 82 -6.70 1.29 -4.21
N LEU A 83 -5.52 0.84 -4.66
CA LEU A 83 -4.46 0.34 -3.77
C LEU A 83 -4.02 1.36 -2.69
N PRO A 84 -3.76 2.65 -3.00
CA PRO A 84 -3.56 3.65 -1.96
C PRO A 84 -4.66 3.65 -0.90
N GLY A 85 -5.92 3.42 -1.29
CA GLY A 85 -7.06 3.28 -0.39
C GLY A 85 -6.98 2.05 0.51
N VAL A 86 -6.61 0.90 -0.05
CA VAL A 86 -6.37 -0.35 0.70
C VAL A 86 -5.29 -0.14 1.76
N LEU A 87 -4.16 0.48 1.40
CA LEU A 87 -3.08 0.79 2.33
C LEU A 87 -3.55 1.65 3.52
N LEU A 88 -4.32 2.70 3.23
CA LEU A 88 -4.83 3.61 4.26
C LEU A 88 -5.82 2.89 5.21
N SER A 89 -6.78 2.14 4.65
CA SER A 89 -7.72 1.33 5.43
C SER A 89 -6.97 0.31 6.28
N GLU A 90 -5.92 -0.31 5.74
CA GLU A 90 -5.14 -1.31 6.45
C GLU A 90 -4.35 -0.70 7.60
N CYS A 91 -3.77 0.48 7.41
CA CYS A 91 -3.17 1.24 8.51
C CYS A 91 -4.20 1.55 9.61
N GLU A 92 -5.44 1.91 9.26
CA GLU A 92 -6.48 2.16 10.27
C GLU A 92 -6.89 0.90 11.03
N ARG A 93 -7.08 -0.22 10.33
CA ARG A 93 -7.45 -1.53 10.89
C ARG A 93 -6.40 -2.05 11.87
N LEU A 94 -5.12 -1.84 11.56
CA LEU A 94 -3.98 -2.21 12.41
C LEU A 94 -3.71 -1.20 13.54
N GLY A 95 -4.60 -0.21 13.76
CA GLY A 95 -4.43 0.80 14.80
C GLY A 95 -3.40 1.89 14.48
N MET A 96 -2.81 1.88 13.29
CA MET A 96 -1.82 2.84 12.80
C MET A 96 -2.46 4.09 12.16
N ARG A 97 -3.53 4.63 12.76
CA ARG A 97 -4.28 5.79 12.22
C ARG A 97 -3.42 7.01 11.94
N ARG A 98 -2.37 7.23 12.74
CA ARG A 98 -1.41 8.33 12.53
C ARG A 98 -0.65 8.19 11.21
N LEU A 99 -0.26 6.97 10.85
CA LEU A 99 0.39 6.69 9.57
C LEU A 99 -0.60 6.86 8.40
N SER A 100 -1.82 6.34 8.54
CA SER A 100 -2.90 6.55 7.54
C SER A 100 -3.11 8.03 7.24
N ASN A 101 -3.37 8.84 8.27
CA ASN A 101 -3.57 10.29 8.10
C ASN A 101 -2.36 10.97 7.46
N LYS A 102 -1.15 10.48 7.75
CA LYS A 102 0.07 11.04 7.20
C LYS A 102 0.23 10.73 5.72
N LEU A 103 0.03 9.48 5.33
CA LEU A 103 0.03 9.05 3.93
C LEU A 103 -1.01 9.83 3.13
N GLN A 104 -2.22 9.99 3.68
CA GLN A 104 -3.27 10.78 3.03
C GLN A 104 -2.82 12.23 2.80
N SER A 105 -2.19 12.86 3.81
CA SER A 105 -1.60 14.20 3.66
C SER A 105 -0.49 14.24 2.60
N LEU A 106 0.39 13.22 2.54
CA LEU A 106 1.45 13.14 1.54
C LEU A 106 0.88 13.02 0.12
N PHE A 107 -0.14 12.18 -0.08
CA PHE A 107 -0.80 12.01 -1.37
C PHE A 107 -1.46 13.30 -1.86
N GLN A 108 -1.97 14.13 -0.94
CA GLN A 108 -2.57 15.43 -1.27
C GLN A 108 -1.51 16.51 -1.57
N GLN A 109 -0.43 16.50 -0.80
CA GLN A 109 0.68 17.46 -0.90
C GLN A 109 1.51 17.25 -2.16
N PHE A 110 1.88 16.01 -2.47
CA PHE A 110 2.78 15.68 -3.57
C PHE A 110 2.02 15.06 -4.73
N ARG A 111 1.59 15.92 -5.67
CA ARG A 111 0.81 15.54 -6.86
C ARG A 111 1.65 15.28 -8.11
N GLY A 112 2.95 15.07 -7.95
CA GLY A 112 3.83 14.73 -9.06
C GLY A 112 3.47 13.35 -9.65
N PRO A 113 3.70 13.13 -10.96
CA PRO A 113 3.41 11.85 -11.61
C PRO A 113 4.07 10.68 -10.89
N GLY A 114 3.30 9.65 -10.57
CA GLY A 114 3.79 8.41 -9.95
C GLY A 114 4.25 8.52 -8.49
N ILE A 115 4.21 9.71 -7.85
CA ILE A 115 4.65 9.87 -6.46
C ILE A 115 3.75 9.10 -5.51
N ARG A 116 2.43 9.16 -5.70
CA ARG A 116 1.47 8.44 -4.87
C ARG A 116 1.69 6.93 -4.96
N GLU A 117 1.88 6.42 -6.17
CA GLU A 117 2.13 5.02 -6.48
C GLU A 117 3.44 4.54 -5.83
N ARG A 118 4.50 5.33 -5.98
CA ARG A 118 5.82 5.11 -5.35
C ARG A 118 5.71 5.04 -3.82
N LEU A 119 5.09 6.04 -3.20
CA LEU A 119 4.91 6.08 -1.74
C LEU A 119 4.04 4.91 -1.25
N THR A 120 3.01 4.53 -2.00
CA THR A 120 2.12 3.42 -1.66
C THR A 120 2.89 2.10 -1.59
N LEU A 121 3.67 1.78 -2.64
CA LEU A 121 4.43 0.53 -2.68
C LEU A 121 5.58 0.51 -1.67
N LEU A 122 6.29 1.63 -1.49
CA LEU A 122 7.33 1.74 -0.46
C LEU A 122 6.78 1.57 0.94
N CYS A 123 5.64 2.19 1.25
CA CYS A 123 5.04 2.06 2.58
C CYS A 123 4.65 0.63 2.90
N TRP A 124 4.00 -0.08 1.96
CA TRP A 124 3.71 -1.50 2.17
C TRP A 124 4.97 -2.35 2.34
N ALA A 125 6.02 -2.08 1.56
CA ALA A 125 7.25 -2.83 1.68
C ALA A 125 7.87 -2.69 3.07
N GLU A 126 7.94 -1.45 3.58
CA GLU A 126 8.44 -1.21 4.93
C GLU A 126 7.50 -1.76 6.01
N LEU A 127 6.18 -1.64 5.85
CA LEU A 127 5.21 -2.26 6.78
C LEU A 127 5.36 -3.78 6.88
N ALA A 128 5.71 -4.43 5.76
CA ALA A 128 5.85 -5.88 5.70
C ALA A 128 7.23 -6.35 6.21
N THR A 129 8.23 -5.46 6.31
CA THR A 129 9.58 -5.81 6.79
C THR A 129 9.92 -5.16 8.13
N ASP A 130 10.10 -3.83 8.14
CA ASP A 130 10.46 -3.03 9.31
C ASP A 130 10.29 -1.55 8.97
N ILE A 131 9.23 -0.93 9.49
CA ILE A 131 8.88 0.46 9.17
C ILE A 131 9.35 1.41 10.26
N ASP A 132 10.08 2.46 9.86
CA ASP A 132 10.35 3.59 10.77
C ASP A 132 9.18 4.58 10.74
N HIS A 133 8.25 4.41 11.67
CA HIS A 133 7.11 5.31 11.81
C HIS A 133 7.49 6.76 12.09
N ASN A 134 8.66 7.04 12.68
CA ASN A 134 9.09 8.42 12.93
C ASN A 134 9.59 9.06 11.65
N GLU A 135 10.33 8.33 10.83
CA GLU A 135 10.74 8.81 9.51
C GLU A 135 9.54 9.18 8.64
N TRP A 136 8.53 8.30 8.53
CA TRP A 136 7.30 8.58 7.78
C TRP A 136 6.53 9.81 8.28
N LYS A 137 6.58 10.09 9.59
CA LYS A 137 5.97 11.30 10.16
C LYS A 137 6.66 12.58 9.69
N GLU A 138 7.94 12.53 9.36
CA GLU A 138 8.72 13.71 9.02
C GLU A 138 8.63 14.07 7.53
N LEU A 139 8.22 13.14 6.66
CA LEU A 139 8.20 13.33 5.20
C LEU A 139 7.41 14.55 4.71
N HIS A 140 6.34 14.94 5.40
CA HIS A 140 5.56 16.14 5.04
C HIS A 140 6.36 17.46 5.08
N ARG A 141 7.47 17.49 5.81
CA ARG A 141 8.36 18.67 5.93
C ARG A 141 9.31 18.78 4.75
N LEU A 142 9.43 17.72 3.94
CA LEU A 142 10.34 17.69 2.80
C LEU A 142 9.78 18.51 1.63
N SER A 143 10.69 19.07 0.84
CA SER A 143 10.36 19.53 -0.52
C SER A 143 10.12 18.33 -1.42
N THR A 144 9.53 18.55 -2.60
CA THR A 144 9.34 17.49 -3.60
C THR A 144 10.68 16.86 -4.01
N GLU A 145 11.72 17.67 -4.20
CA GLU A 145 13.07 17.19 -4.54
C GLU A 145 13.66 16.32 -3.43
N SER A 146 13.54 16.77 -2.17
CA SER A 146 14.01 16.00 -1.02
C SER A 146 13.23 14.71 -0.81
N LEU A 147 11.92 14.71 -1.08
CA LEU A 147 11.09 13.50 -1.05
C LEU A 147 11.52 12.50 -2.13
N ILE A 148 11.80 12.97 -3.35
CA ILE A 148 12.30 12.12 -4.43
C ILE A 148 13.64 11.51 -4.02
N ALA A 149 14.59 12.32 -3.56
CA ALA A 149 15.89 11.83 -3.08
C ALA A 149 15.75 10.81 -1.94
N TRP A 150 14.83 11.05 -1.00
CA TRP A 150 14.50 10.11 0.06
C TRP A 150 13.97 8.78 -0.48
N THR A 151 13.00 8.83 -1.42
CA THR A 151 12.48 7.60 -2.05
C THR A 151 13.54 6.85 -2.86
N ASP A 152 14.44 7.57 -3.55
CA ASP A 152 15.55 6.96 -4.28
C ASP A 152 16.53 6.25 -3.34
N GLN A 153 16.81 6.84 -2.18
CA GLN A 153 17.62 6.23 -1.15
C GLN A 153 16.96 4.94 -0.61
N LYS A 154 15.66 4.98 -0.30
CA LYS A 154 14.91 3.78 0.14
C LYS A 154 14.92 2.68 -0.91
N LEU A 155 14.83 3.04 -2.19
CA LEU A 155 14.89 2.07 -3.29
C LEU A 155 16.28 1.46 -3.48
N GLN A 156 17.35 2.00 -2.90
CA GLN A 156 18.63 1.26 -2.86
C GLN A 156 18.51 0.01 -1.98
N THR A 157 17.71 0.06 -0.91
CA THR A 157 17.41 -1.09 -0.05
C THR A 157 16.37 -2.00 -0.69
N PHE A 158 15.35 -1.41 -1.32
CA PHE A 158 14.26 -2.13 -1.99
C PHE A 158 14.38 -2.09 -3.52
N TRP A 159 15.56 -2.41 -4.06
CA TRP A 159 15.86 -2.23 -5.50
C TRP A 159 14.89 -2.97 -6.41
N ALA A 160 14.40 -4.14 -5.98
CA ALA A 160 13.43 -4.92 -6.72
C ALA A 160 12.09 -4.20 -6.93
N LEU A 161 11.76 -3.19 -6.12
CA LEU A 161 10.55 -2.38 -6.28
C LEU A 161 10.64 -1.35 -7.39
N GLN A 162 11.83 -0.96 -7.84
CA GLN A 162 11.97 0.14 -8.80
C GLN A 162 11.20 -0.15 -10.10
N SER A 163 11.46 -1.30 -10.72
CA SER A 163 10.73 -1.76 -11.92
C SER A 163 9.22 -1.93 -11.68
N GLN A 164 8.83 -2.17 -10.44
CA GLN A 164 7.45 -2.49 -10.06
C GLN A 164 6.64 -1.22 -9.84
N ILE A 165 7.27 -0.16 -9.32
CA ILE A 165 6.69 1.18 -9.28
C ILE A 165 6.45 1.67 -10.71
N GLU A 166 7.43 1.54 -11.61
CA GLU A 166 7.27 1.94 -13.02
C GLU A 166 6.11 1.19 -13.68
N ASP A 167 6.02 -0.13 -13.48
CA ASP A 167 4.92 -0.96 -13.97
C ASP A 167 3.56 -0.50 -13.41
N TYR A 168 3.47 -0.25 -12.10
CA TYR A 168 2.23 0.19 -11.47
C TYR A 168 1.81 1.58 -11.95
N VAL A 169 2.75 2.53 -12.05
CA VAL A 169 2.51 3.87 -12.59
C VAL A 169 2.00 3.81 -14.02
N ALA A 170 2.60 2.99 -14.89
CA ALA A 170 2.18 2.86 -16.28
C ALA A 170 0.74 2.35 -16.44
N LEU A 171 0.24 1.57 -15.47
CA LEU A 171 -1.11 1.02 -15.50
C LEU A 171 -2.16 1.89 -14.80
N ASN A 172 -1.73 2.81 -13.91
CA ASN A 172 -2.60 3.63 -13.07
C ASN A 172 -2.77 5.08 -13.59
N ASN A 173 -2.50 5.29 -14.89
CA ASN A 173 -2.55 6.58 -15.59
C ASN A 173 -3.57 6.59 -16.72
#